data_AF-A0A484ZHU0-F1
#
_entry.id   AF-A0A484ZHU0-F1
#
_cell.length_a   1.000
_cell.length_b   1.000
_cell.length_c   1.000
_cell.angle_alpha   90.00
_cell.angle_beta   90.00
_cell.angle_gamma   90.00
#
_symmetry.space_group_name_H-M   'P 1'
#
loop_
_entity.id
_entity.type
_entity.pdbx_description
1 polymer ?
#
loop_
_entity_poly.entity_id
_entity_poly.type
_entity_poly.pdbx_seq_one_letter_code
_entity_poly.pdbx_strand_id
1 'polypeptide(L)'
;MALAFFGKGIGALGWAVMADTAPKEISGLSGGLFNMCGNVSGIVTPIAIGYIVYTTGSFNGALIYVGIHAFVAVISYLFIVGKIERIQLKV
;
A
#
# COMPACT_ATOMS: atom_id res chain seq x y z
N MET A 1 -19.68 -8.56 -4.32
CA MET A 1 -19.24 -8.00 -3.01
C MET A 1 -18.31 -8.96 -2.25
N ALA A 2 -18.70 -10.21 -1.97
CA ALA A 2 -17.89 -11.14 -1.16
C ALA A 2 -16.44 -11.31 -1.64
N LEU A 3 -16.21 -11.48 -2.95
CA LEU A 3 -14.87 -11.64 -3.53
C LEU A 3 -13.98 -10.40 -3.36
N ALA A 4 -14.56 -9.20 -3.49
CA ALA A 4 -13.83 -7.94 -3.29
C ALA A 4 -13.42 -7.75 -1.81
N PHE A 5 -14.31 -8.12 -0.87
CA PHE A 5 -13.99 -8.09 0.56
C PHE A 5 -12.95 -9.15 0.96
N PHE A 6 -12.99 -10.34 0.35
CA PHE A 6 -11.95 -11.36 0.53
C PHE A 6 -10.58 -10.86 0.06
N GLY A 7 -10.52 -10.25 -1.14
CA GLY A 7 -9.31 -9.64 -1.67
C GLY A 7 -8.76 -8.52 -0.77
N LYS A 8 -9.64 -7.70 -0.18
CA LYS A 8 -9.24 -6.70 0.82
C LYS A 8 -8.59 -7.33 2.06
N GLY A 9 -9.06 -8.50 2.49
CA GLY A 9 -8.46 -9.25 3.61
C GLY A 9 -7.02 -9.67 3.34
N ILE A 10 -6.75 -10.20 2.15
CA ILE A 10 -5.39 -10.58 1.72
C ILE A 10 -4.52 -9.33 1.52
N GLY A 11 -5.05 -8.29 0.88
CA GLY A 11 -4.32 -7.04 0.66
C GLY A 11 -3.98 -6.28 1.93
N ALA A 12 -4.69 -6.51 3.03
CA ALA A 12 -4.43 -5.89 4.33
C ALA A 12 -3.22 -6.50 5.07
N LEU A 13 -2.56 -7.53 4.52
CA LEU A 13 -1.40 -8.20 5.12
C LEU A 13 -0.09 -7.39 5.07
N GLY A 14 -0.10 -6.17 4.51
CA GLY A 14 1.13 -5.35 4.37
C GLY A 14 1.88 -5.11 5.69
N TRP A 15 1.17 -5.04 6.82
CA TRP A 15 1.78 -4.93 8.14
C TRP A 15 2.50 -6.21 8.58
N ALA A 16 1.97 -7.39 8.24
CA ALA A 16 2.62 -8.66 8.54
C ALA A 16 3.91 -8.81 7.71
N VAL A 17 3.84 -8.52 6.41
CA VAL A 17 5.01 -8.53 5.50
C VAL A 17 6.09 -7.54 5.97
N MET A 18 5.69 -6.36 6.43
CA MET A 18 6.64 -5.39 6.99
C MET A 18 7.27 -5.91 8.30
N ALA A 19 6.50 -6.49 9.20
CA ALA A 19 7.02 -7.04 10.45
C ALA A 19 8.00 -8.21 10.23
N ASP A 20 7.74 -9.06 9.23
CA ASP A 20 8.59 -10.19 8.88
C ASP A 20 9.91 -9.76 8.22
N THR A 21 9.90 -8.63 7.49
CA THR A 21 11.09 -8.08 6.82
C THR A 21 11.90 -7.13 7.70
N ALA A 22 11.27 -6.49 8.69
CA ALA A 22 11.91 -5.47 9.52
C ALA A 22 13.08 -6.00 10.37
N PRO A 23 14.23 -5.30 10.42
CA PRO A 23 15.36 -5.67 11.27
C PRO A 23 14.97 -5.67 12.74
N LYS A 24 15.55 -6.56 13.55
CA LYS A 24 15.23 -6.66 14.99
C LYS A 24 15.67 -5.42 15.76
N GLU A 25 16.77 -4.82 15.32
CA GLU A 25 17.45 -3.70 15.97
C GLU A 25 16.69 -2.38 15.78
N ILE A 26 15.98 -2.24 14.65
CA ILE A 26 15.30 -0.99 14.26
C ILE A 26 13.85 -1.19 13.81
N SER A 27 13.17 -2.22 14.32
CA SER A 27 11.78 -2.54 13.96
C SER A 27 10.82 -1.36 14.18
N GLY A 28 11.08 -0.51 15.19
CA GLY A 28 10.31 0.71 15.42
C GLY A 28 10.48 1.76 14.31
N LEU A 29 11.68 1.90 13.75
CA LEU A 29 11.94 2.82 12.62
C LEU A 29 11.27 2.30 11.35
N SER A 30 11.34 1.00 11.08
CA SER A 30 10.64 0.37 9.95
C SER A 30 9.13 0.57 10.05
N GLY A 31 8.54 0.39 11.24
CA GLY A 31 7.12 0.66 11.49
C GLY A 31 6.77 2.14 11.36
N GLY A 32 7.63 3.05 11.82
CA GLY A 32 7.46 4.50 11.65
C GLY A 32 7.44 4.90 10.18
N LEU A 33 8.37 4.39 9.38
CA LEU A 33 8.44 4.64 7.94
C LEU A 33 7.21 4.09 7.21
N PHE A 34 6.78 2.87 7.56
CA PHE A 34 5.57 2.27 7.01
C PHE A 34 4.32 3.13 7.28
N ASN A 35 4.17 3.62 8.50
CA ASN A 35 3.08 4.54 8.86
C ASN A 35 3.19 5.89 8.16
N MET A 36 4.39 6.43 7.99
CA MET A 36 4.59 7.69 7.27
C MET A 36 4.04 7.58 5.85
N CYS A 37 4.44 6.54 5.10
CA CYS A 37 3.94 6.28 3.76
C CYS A 37 2.43 6.02 3.74
N GLY A 38 1.92 5.25 4.70
CA GLY A 38 0.49 4.96 4.84
C GLY A 38 -0.35 6.22 5.06
N ASN A 39 0.07 7.08 5.98
CA ASN A 39 -0.62 8.34 6.30
C ASN A 39 -0.53 9.34 5.14
N VAL A 40 0.62 9.45 4.47
CA VAL A 40 0.77 10.28 3.26
C VAL A 40 -0.19 9.80 2.18
N SER A 41 -0.25 8.49 1.92
CA SER A 41 -1.20 7.92 0.96
C SER A 41 -2.66 8.20 1.34
N GLY A 42 -2.98 8.12 2.64
CA GLY A 42 -4.29 8.45 3.18
C GLY A 42 -4.70 9.91 3.01
N ILE A 43 -3.75 10.83 2.89
CA ILE A 43 -4.00 12.26 2.60
C ILE A 43 -4.07 12.50 1.08
N VAL A 44 -3.12 11.95 0.33
CA VAL A 44 -3.00 12.19 -1.12
C VAL A 44 -4.18 11.59 -1.88
N THR A 45 -4.64 10.40 -1.50
CA THR A 45 -5.70 9.68 -2.22
C THR A 45 -7.03 10.44 -2.24
N PRO A 46 -7.58 10.91 -1.11
CA PRO A 46 -8.81 11.71 -1.11
C PRO A 46 -8.67 13.03 -1.88
N ILE A 47 -7.52 13.69 -1.81
CA ILE A 47 -7.27 14.94 -2.54
C ILE A 47 -7.30 14.68 -4.06
N ALA A 48 -6.58 13.65 -4.52
CA ALA A 48 -6.55 13.27 -5.93
C ALA A 48 -7.94 12.88 -6.44
N ILE A 49 -8.66 12.04 -5.69
CA ILE A 49 -10.03 11.63 -6.02
C ILE A 49 -10.96 12.85 -6.04
N GLY A 50 -10.86 13.74 -5.05
CA GLY A 50 -11.65 14.96 -4.98
C GLY A 50 -11.45 15.85 -6.21
N TYR A 51 -10.21 16.03 -6.66
CA TYR A 51 -9.91 16.80 -7.87
C TYR A 51 -10.44 16.12 -9.14
N ILE A 52 -10.31 14.79 -9.26
CA ILE A 52 -10.84 14.03 -10.39
C ILE A 52 -12.36 14.19 -10.47
N VAL A 53 -13.06 14.02 -9.34
CA VAL A 53 -14.53 14.15 -9.31
C VAL A 53 -14.96 15.59 -9.55
N TYR A 54 -14.23 16.59 -9.03
CA TYR A 54 -14.51 18.00 -9.29
C TYR A 54 -14.42 18.36 -10.78
N THR A 55 -13.41 17.81 -11.48
CA THR A 55 -13.18 18.11 -12.90
C THR A 55 -14.06 17.30 -13.86
N THR A 56 -14.29 16.02 -13.58
CA THR A 56 -15.09 15.14 -14.47
C THR A 56 -16.56 15.03 -14.08
N GLY A 57 -16.94 15.48 -12.88
CA GLY A 57 -18.30 15.34 -12.34
C GLY A 57 -18.74 13.90 -12.07
N SER A 58 -17.84 12.91 -12.17
CA SER A 58 -18.17 11.48 -12.07
C SER A 58 -17.12 10.71 -11.26
N PHE A 59 -17.57 9.68 -10.55
CA PHE A 59 -16.70 8.76 -9.82
C PHE A 59 -15.97 7.75 -10.70
N ASN A 60 -16.31 7.64 -11.99
CA ASN A 60 -15.64 6.71 -12.90
C ASN A 60 -14.14 6.97 -12.98
N GLY A 61 -13.71 8.24 -13.03
CA GLY A 61 -12.29 8.60 -13.01
C GLY A 61 -11.59 8.18 -11.72
N ALA A 62 -12.27 8.28 -10.57
CA ALA A 62 -11.75 7.85 -9.28
C ALA A 62 -11.58 6.32 -9.22
N LEU A 63 -12.52 5.56 -9.79
CA LEU A 63 -12.42 4.11 -9.88
C LEU A 63 -11.23 3.67 -10.75
N ILE A 64 -11.00 4.34 -11.89
CA ILE A 64 -9.84 4.09 -12.74
C ILE A 64 -8.54 4.40 -11.98
N TYR A 65 -8.48 5.53 -11.28
CA TYR A 65 -7.34 5.91 -10.45
C TYR A 65 -6.99 4.82 -9.43
N VAL A 66 -7.97 4.34 -8.67
CA VAL A 66 -7.77 3.27 -7.68
C VAL A 66 -7.38 1.95 -8.36
N GLY A 67 -7.98 1.62 -9.50
CA GLY A 67 -7.66 0.42 -10.28
C GLY A 67 -6.21 0.40 -10.77
N ILE A 68 -5.69 1.53 -11.26
CA ILE A 68 -4.29 1.67 -11.67
C ILE A 68 -3.36 1.46 -10.47
N HIS A 69 -3.66 2.06 -9.32
CA HIS A 69 -2.85 1.87 -8.11
C HIS A 69 -2.84 0.42 -7.62
N ALA A 70 -3.98 -0.27 -7.71
CA ALA A 70 -4.05 -1.70 -7.42
C ALA A 70 -3.17 -2.52 -8.37
N PHE A 71 -3.16 -2.20 -9.66
CA PHE A 71 -2.31 -2.87 -10.65
C PHE A 71 -0.82 -2.62 -10.39
N VAL A 72 -0.43 -1.38 -10.08
CA VAL A 72 0.94 -1.02 -9.70
C VAL A 72 1.37 -1.78 -8.44
N ALA A 73 0.49 -1.91 -7.45
CA ALA A 73 0.77 -2.70 -6.25
C ALA A 73 1.04 -4.18 -6.59
N VAL A 74 0.22 -4.79 -7.45
CA VAL A 74 0.42 -6.18 -7.90
C VAL A 74 1.76 -6.34 -8.60
N ILE A 75 2.10 -5.45 -9.55
CA ILE A 75 3.39 -5.49 -10.25
C ILE A 75 4.55 -5.33 -9.27
N SER A 76 4.45 -4.41 -8.32
CA SER A 76 5.48 -4.19 -7.30
C SER A 76 5.72 -5.46 -6.48
N TYR A 77 4.66 -6.12 -6.01
CA TYR A 77 4.79 -7.37 -5.25
C TYR A 77 5.29 -8.55 -6.09
N LEU A 78 5.00 -8.59 -7.38
CA LEU A 78 5.44 -9.69 -8.25
C LEU A 78 6.89 -9.58 -8.72
N PHE A 79 7.36 -8.35 -8.99
CA PHE A 79 8.66 -8.14 -9.64
C PHE A 79 9.69 -7.41 -8.77
N ILE A 80 9.24 -6.56 -7.83
CA ILE A 80 10.12 -5.70 -7.03
C ILE A 80 10.35 -6.31 -5.65
N VAL A 81 9.28 -6.78 -5.00
CA VAL A 81 9.38 -7.44 -3.71
C VAL A 81 10.06 -8.80 -3.90
N GLY A 82 11.28 -8.91 -3.37
CA GLY A 82 12.04 -10.15 -3.34
C GLY A 82 11.57 -11.09 -2.24
N LYS A 83 12.50 -11.92 -1.74
CA LYS A 83 12.20 -12.84 -0.63
C LYS A 83 11.80 -12.06 0.62
N ILE A 84 10.66 -12.43 1.20
CA ILE A 84 10.16 -11.90 2.47
C ILE A 84 10.96 -12.58 3.58
N GLU A 85 12.14 -12.03 3.86
CA GLU A 85 13.04 -12.49 4.90
C GLU A 85 13.48 -11.30 5.74
N ARG A 86 13.76 -11.57 7.02
CA ARG A 86 14.16 -10.53 7.95
C ARG A 86 15.53 -9.97 7.57
N ILE A 87 15.60 -8.67 7.36
CA ILE A 87 16.86 -8.00 7.03
C ILE A 87 17.79 -8.09 8.25
N GLN A 88 18.96 -8.69 8.08
CA GLN A 88 20.01 -8.70 9.10
C GLN A 88 20.92 -7.50 8.90
N LEU A 89 20.90 -6.57 9.84
CA LEU A 89 21.88 -5.49 9.86
C LEU A 89 23.19 -6.06 10.40
N LYS A 90 24.23 -6.09 9.54
CA LYS A 90 25.61 -6.23 10.01
C LYS A 90 25.99 -4.94 10.71
N VAL A 91 25.70 -4.87 12.02
CA VAL A 91 26.27 -3.85 12.92
C VAL A 91 27.56 -4.40 13.49
#